data_AF-A0A7D3X4S1-F1
#
_entry.id   AF-A0A7D3X4S1-F1
#
_cell.length_a   1.000
_cell.length_b   1.000
_cell.length_c   1.000
_cell.angle_alpha   90.00
_cell.angle_beta   90.00
_cell.angle_gamma   90.00
#
_symmetry.space_group_name_H-M   'P 1'
#
loop_
_entity.id
_entity.type
_entity.pdbx_description
1 polymer ?
#
loop_
_entity_poly.entity_id
_entity_poly.type
_entity_poly.pdbx_seq_one_letter_code
_entity_poly.pdbx_strand_id
1 'polypeptide(L)'
;MLGSEENSFGSFLVYRKLRQKVRAFKDAEGEDKDAKPDTLANVLGLTGDDRARAGAMLVGRFENGTPLAVLGTNVDPHTGKPVFTNNFDYQHDTQALKCPFHAHIRKVNPRGETEPGPELRHRITRRGVPYGPQLPDGAPEDGVSRGLLFMCYQRNIGQQFEFMQQAWANNANFIHGADPANGITSVGLDPIIGQGTRGPLTFPVVYDQAGTKQADFAQFVDLEGGEYFYAPSLSGLRSLAEAPAGAI
;
A
#
# COMPACT_ATOMS: atom_id res chain seq x y z
N MET A 1 16.89 -0.32 -30.14
CA MET A 1 16.75 -1.35 -29.08
C MET A 1 18.17 -1.72 -28.69
N LEU A 2 18.52 -1.80 -27.40
CA LEU A 2 19.91 -2.05 -26.99
C LEU A 2 20.37 -3.50 -27.21
N GLY A 3 19.45 -4.46 -27.31
CA GLY A 3 19.81 -5.85 -27.55
C GLY A 3 19.82 -6.22 -29.03
N SER A 4 20.60 -7.26 -29.33
CA SER A 4 20.88 -7.78 -30.68
C SER A 4 19.90 -8.86 -31.16
N GLU A 5 19.03 -9.34 -30.27
CA GLU A 5 18.11 -10.45 -30.55
C GLU A 5 16.65 -10.00 -30.47
N GLU A 6 15.75 -10.69 -31.18
CA GLU A 6 14.30 -10.43 -31.21
C GLU A 6 13.66 -10.46 -29.81
N ASN A 7 14.20 -11.26 -28.89
CA ASN A 7 13.70 -11.40 -27.51
C ASN A 7 14.46 -10.56 -26.48
N SER A 8 15.12 -9.49 -26.92
CA SER A 8 15.91 -8.60 -26.05
C SER A 8 15.04 -7.61 -25.28
N PHE A 9 14.35 -8.10 -24.25
CA PHE A 9 13.49 -7.27 -23.42
C PHE A 9 14.22 -6.76 -22.17
N GLY A 10 14.19 -5.45 -21.97
CA GLY A 10 14.56 -4.81 -20.71
C GLY A 10 13.34 -4.20 -20.03
N SER A 11 13.53 -3.67 -18.83
CA SER A 11 12.47 -3.01 -18.05
C SER A 11 13.02 -1.79 -17.34
N PHE A 12 12.21 -0.74 -17.23
CA PHE A 12 12.52 0.36 -16.33
C PHE A 12 12.41 -0.12 -14.90
N LEU A 13 13.37 0.25 -14.06
CA LEU A 13 13.40 -0.01 -12.63
C LEU A 13 13.23 1.32 -11.90
N VAL A 14 12.25 1.40 -11.02
CA VAL A 14 12.14 2.50 -10.05
C VAL A 14 12.69 2.00 -8.73
N TYR A 15 13.63 2.74 -8.16
CA TYR A 15 14.17 2.52 -6.83
C TYR A 15 13.76 3.67 -5.91
N ARG A 16 13.25 3.35 -4.72
CA ARG A 16 12.96 4.32 -3.65
C ARG A 16 13.46 3.76 -2.32
N LYS A 17 14.30 4.52 -1.62
CA LYS A 17 14.63 4.26 -0.21
C LYS A 17 13.54 4.90 0.65
N LEU A 18 12.70 4.08 1.25
CA LEU A 18 11.55 4.51 2.04
C LEU A 18 11.81 4.19 3.51
N ARG A 19 12.10 5.19 4.34
CA ARG A 19 12.22 5.01 5.80
C ARG A 19 10.84 4.83 6.40
N GLN A 20 10.69 3.87 7.30
CA GLN A 20 9.44 3.58 8.01
C GLN A 20 9.59 3.88 9.50
N LYS A 21 8.72 4.73 10.05
CA LYS A 21 8.64 5.06 11.47
C LYS A 21 7.81 3.99 12.19
N VAL A 22 8.35 2.78 12.31
CA VAL A 22 7.61 1.58 12.75
C VAL A 22 6.94 1.77 14.11
N ARG A 23 7.68 2.24 15.12
CA ARG A 23 7.10 2.45 16.46
C ARG A 23 5.99 3.48 16.44
N ALA A 24 6.20 4.61 15.76
CA ALA A 24 5.19 5.65 15.65
C ALA A 24 3.93 5.18 14.91
N PHE A 25 4.07 4.34 13.88
CA PHE A 25 2.94 3.74 13.18
C PHE A 25 2.16 2.81 14.12
N LYS A 26 2.86 1.90 14.82
CA LYS A 26 2.26 0.98 15.78
C LYS A 26 1.55 1.70 16.93
N ASP A 27 2.15 2.79 17.42
CA ASP A 27 1.54 3.65 18.44
C ASP A 27 0.29 4.36 17.93
N ALA A 28 0.25 4.77 16.66
CA ALA A 28 -0.90 5.46 16.09
C ALA A 28 -2.04 4.51 15.73
N GLU A 29 -1.75 3.31 15.22
CA GLU A 29 -2.80 2.32 14.94
C GLU A 29 -3.39 1.77 16.24
N GLY A 30 -2.56 1.59 17.27
CA GLY A 30 -2.97 1.14 18.58
C GLY A 30 -3.39 -0.32 18.66
N GLU A 31 -2.73 -1.22 17.93
CA GLU A 31 -2.96 -2.67 18.11
C GLU A 31 -2.62 -3.11 19.55
N ASP A 32 -1.56 -2.52 20.12
CA ASP A 32 -1.12 -2.78 21.48
C ASP A 32 -2.22 -2.50 22.53
N LYS A 33 -2.30 -3.36 23.55
CA LYS A 33 -3.28 -3.28 24.65
C LYS A 33 -3.12 -2.04 25.56
N ASP A 34 -1.91 -1.50 25.64
CA ASP A 34 -1.57 -0.32 26.44
C ASP A 34 -1.56 0.97 25.60
N ALA A 35 -2.27 0.97 24.47
CA ALA A 35 -2.28 2.10 23.55
C ALA A 35 -2.94 3.35 24.15
N LYS A 36 -2.45 4.52 23.71
CA LYS A 36 -2.96 5.83 24.12
C LYS A 36 -4.45 6.01 23.74
N PRO A 37 -5.21 6.86 24.45
CA PRO A 37 -6.65 7.00 24.19
C PRO A 37 -7.03 7.43 22.75
N ASP A 38 -6.12 8.11 22.06
CA ASP A 38 -6.32 8.73 20.73
C ASP A 38 -5.87 7.85 19.55
N THR A 39 -5.51 6.58 19.78
CA THR A 39 -5.15 5.68 18.69
C THR A 39 -6.34 5.33 17.80
N LEU A 40 -6.05 4.92 16.56
CA LEU A 40 -7.07 4.52 15.60
C LEU A 40 -7.97 3.41 16.17
N ALA A 41 -7.40 2.36 16.75
CA ALA A 41 -8.17 1.28 17.36
C ALA A 41 -9.12 1.79 18.46
N ASN A 42 -8.68 2.72 19.31
CA ASN A 42 -9.50 3.27 20.39
C ASN A 42 -10.60 4.21 19.88
N VAL A 43 -10.30 5.09 18.90
CA VAL A 43 -11.30 5.96 18.25
C VAL A 43 -12.42 5.14 17.60
N LEU A 44 -12.04 4.02 16.96
CA LEU A 44 -12.97 3.10 16.34
C LEU A 44 -13.67 2.17 17.35
N GLY A 45 -13.22 2.11 18.61
CA GLY A 45 -13.79 1.24 19.63
C GLY A 45 -13.46 -0.24 19.44
N LEU A 46 -12.35 -0.55 18.76
CA LEU A 46 -11.86 -1.91 18.57
C LEU A 46 -11.24 -2.44 19.87
N THR A 47 -11.59 -3.67 20.24
CA THR A 47 -11.20 -4.29 21.51
C THR A 47 -10.69 -5.71 21.30
N GLY A 48 -9.86 -6.21 22.24
CA GLY A 48 -9.29 -7.55 22.16
C GLY A 48 -8.55 -7.79 20.85
N ASP A 49 -8.78 -8.96 20.25
CA ASP A 49 -8.15 -9.37 18.99
C ASP A 49 -8.58 -8.52 17.78
N ASP A 50 -9.69 -7.77 17.90
CA ASP A 50 -10.22 -6.92 16.83
C ASP A 50 -9.37 -5.67 16.59
N ARG A 51 -8.48 -5.33 17.53
CA ARG A 51 -7.57 -4.17 17.40
C ARG A 51 -6.67 -4.26 16.18
N ALA A 52 -6.29 -5.48 15.78
CA ALA A 52 -5.53 -5.74 14.56
C ALA A 52 -6.25 -5.25 13.28
N ARG A 53 -7.59 -5.08 13.33
CA ARG A 53 -8.35 -4.55 12.19
C ARG A 53 -7.99 -3.09 11.89
N ALA A 54 -7.49 -2.31 12.87
CA ALA A 54 -7.02 -0.95 12.63
C ALA A 54 -5.91 -0.89 11.56
N GLY A 55 -4.83 -1.66 11.76
CA GLY A 55 -3.75 -1.79 10.78
C GLY A 55 -4.23 -2.40 9.46
N ALA A 56 -5.08 -3.42 9.54
CA ALA A 56 -5.65 -4.06 8.36
C ALA A 56 -6.50 -3.11 7.51
N MET A 57 -7.18 -2.14 8.11
CA MET A 57 -7.95 -1.11 7.40
C MET A 57 -7.08 -0.09 6.68
N LEU A 58 -5.86 0.16 7.18
CA LEU A 58 -4.88 1.04 6.53
C LEU A 58 -4.20 0.35 5.34
N VAL A 59 -3.87 -0.94 5.48
CA VAL A 59 -3.13 -1.70 4.47
C VAL A 59 -4.07 -2.39 3.48
N GLY A 60 -5.22 -2.88 3.94
CA GLY A 60 -6.17 -3.77 3.26
C GLY A 60 -5.88 -5.28 3.47
N ARG A 61 -4.91 -5.60 4.34
CA ARG A 61 -4.61 -6.97 4.82
C ARG A 61 -4.17 -6.92 6.27
N PHE A 62 -4.49 -7.95 7.04
CA PHE A 62 -3.86 -8.20 8.33
C PHE A 62 -2.36 -8.51 8.13
N GLU A 63 -1.56 -8.36 9.20
CA GLU A 63 -0.11 -8.58 9.15
C GLU A 63 0.29 -9.99 8.72
N ASN A 64 -0.56 -10.97 9.04
CA ASN A 64 -0.39 -12.36 8.61
C ASN A 64 -0.79 -12.61 7.15
N GLY A 65 -1.20 -11.58 6.39
CA GLY A 65 -1.54 -11.66 4.98
C GLY A 65 -3.02 -11.90 4.66
N THR A 66 -3.87 -12.19 5.65
CA THR A 66 -5.32 -12.36 5.45
C THR A 66 -5.91 -11.08 4.84
N PRO A 67 -6.57 -11.15 3.66
CA PRO A 67 -7.16 -9.98 3.02
C PRO A 67 -8.42 -9.52 3.75
N LEU A 68 -8.45 -8.23 4.12
CA LEU A 68 -9.57 -7.66 4.87
C LEU A 68 -10.87 -7.67 4.04
N ALA A 69 -10.80 -7.62 2.72
CA ALA A 69 -11.97 -7.76 1.85
C ALA A 69 -12.66 -9.14 1.93
N VAL A 70 -11.95 -10.17 2.43
CA VAL A 70 -12.48 -11.54 2.54
C VAL A 70 -12.93 -11.83 3.97
N LEU A 71 -12.15 -11.41 4.97
CA LEU A 71 -12.39 -11.75 6.36
C LEU A 71 -12.11 -10.56 7.28
N GLY A 72 -13.01 -10.32 8.24
CA GLY A 72 -12.91 -9.22 9.21
C GLY A 72 -12.01 -9.49 10.41
N THR A 73 -11.40 -10.67 10.47
CA THR A 73 -10.48 -11.15 11.52
C THR A 73 -9.17 -11.61 10.88
N ASN A 74 -8.09 -11.66 11.67
CA ASN A 74 -6.79 -12.10 11.19
C ASN A 74 -6.76 -13.62 10.89
N VAL A 75 -7.61 -14.43 11.52
CA VAL A 75 -7.75 -15.88 11.29
C VAL A 75 -9.20 -16.28 11.04
N ASP A 76 -9.40 -17.35 10.27
CA ASP A 76 -10.71 -17.96 10.06
C ASP A 76 -11.29 -18.50 11.39
N PRO A 77 -12.49 -18.07 11.82
CA PRO A 77 -13.08 -18.51 13.07
C PRO A 77 -13.31 -20.03 13.20
N HIS A 78 -13.43 -20.75 12.09
CA HIS A 78 -13.68 -22.19 12.07
C HIS A 78 -12.37 -23.00 12.13
N THR A 79 -11.30 -22.47 11.53
CA THR A 79 -10.03 -23.21 11.42
C THR A 79 -8.95 -22.69 12.36
N GLY A 80 -9.09 -21.47 12.88
CA GLY A 80 -8.08 -20.76 13.65
C GLY A 80 -6.82 -20.39 12.86
N LYS A 81 -6.86 -20.45 11.52
CA LYS A 81 -5.69 -20.23 10.65
C LYS A 81 -5.84 -18.98 9.78
N PRO A 82 -4.73 -18.32 9.41
CA PRO A 82 -4.75 -17.25 8.41
C PRO A 82 -5.24 -17.75 7.05
N VAL A 83 -5.86 -16.87 6.28
CA VAL A 83 -6.33 -17.17 4.92
C VAL A 83 -5.41 -16.52 3.89
N PHE A 84 -4.56 -17.33 3.26
CA PHE A 84 -3.65 -16.86 2.22
C PHE A 84 -4.31 -16.93 0.85
N THR A 85 -5.10 -15.91 0.51
CA THR A 85 -5.74 -15.80 -0.81
C THR A 85 -5.49 -14.45 -1.47
N ASN A 86 -5.51 -14.46 -2.80
CA ASN A 86 -5.60 -13.28 -3.64
C ASN A 86 -6.84 -13.31 -4.55
N ASN A 87 -7.68 -14.35 -4.43
CA ASN A 87 -8.91 -14.54 -5.20
C ASN A 87 -10.06 -13.75 -4.58
N PHE A 88 -10.01 -12.43 -4.74
CA PHE A 88 -11.06 -11.51 -4.34
C PHE A 88 -11.01 -10.26 -5.21
N ASP A 89 -12.14 -9.58 -5.29
CA ASP A 89 -12.28 -8.20 -5.75
C ASP A 89 -13.09 -7.41 -4.70
N TYR A 90 -13.56 -6.22 -5.05
CA TYR A 90 -14.35 -5.38 -4.15
C TYR A 90 -15.81 -5.20 -4.59
N GLN A 91 -16.32 -6.03 -5.51
CA GLN A 91 -17.67 -5.88 -6.08
C GLN A 91 -18.79 -6.01 -5.02
N HIS A 92 -18.52 -6.75 -3.94
CA HIS A 92 -19.44 -6.93 -2.81
C HIS A 92 -19.11 -6.03 -1.61
N ASP A 93 -18.29 -5.00 -1.82
CA ASP A 93 -17.89 -4.02 -0.80
C ASP A 93 -17.98 -2.58 -1.35
N THR A 94 -19.15 -2.26 -1.92
CA THR A 94 -19.42 -0.98 -2.62
C THR A 94 -19.49 0.23 -1.70
N GLN A 95 -19.62 0.03 -0.39
CA GLN A 95 -19.63 1.09 0.63
C GLN A 95 -18.34 1.09 1.48
N ALA A 96 -17.36 0.25 1.13
CA ALA A 96 -16.11 0.08 1.88
C ALA A 96 -16.32 -0.27 3.37
N LEU A 97 -17.33 -1.11 3.65
CA LEU A 97 -17.65 -1.61 4.99
C LEU A 97 -16.79 -2.82 5.39
N LYS A 98 -16.10 -3.45 4.42
CA LYS A 98 -15.07 -4.47 4.68
C LYS A 98 -13.68 -3.86 4.64
N CYS A 99 -13.26 -3.36 3.48
CA CYS A 99 -11.94 -2.80 3.24
C CYS A 99 -12.07 -1.33 2.86
N PRO A 100 -11.54 -0.36 3.62
CA PRO A 100 -11.67 1.06 3.27
C PRO A 100 -11.18 1.39 1.85
N PHE A 101 -11.83 2.34 1.17
CA PHE A 101 -11.41 2.80 -0.17
C PHE A 101 -9.97 3.33 -0.20
N HIS A 102 -9.54 3.96 0.89
CA HIS A 102 -8.18 4.50 1.03
C HIS A 102 -7.14 3.44 1.40
N ALA A 103 -7.54 2.20 1.71
CA ALA A 103 -6.61 1.13 2.07
C ALA A 103 -5.55 0.94 0.98
N HIS A 104 -4.30 0.78 1.39
CA HIS A 104 -3.14 0.77 0.49
C HIS A 104 -3.33 -0.18 -0.71
N ILE A 105 -3.70 -1.44 -0.48
CA ILE A 105 -3.86 -2.41 -1.57
C ILE A 105 -5.07 -2.15 -2.47
N ARG A 106 -6.07 -1.40 -2.02
CA ARG A 106 -7.26 -1.00 -2.79
C ARG A 106 -6.95 0.23 -3.65
N LYS A 107 -6.22 1.20 -3.11
CA LYS A 107 -5.65 2.33 -3.86
C LYS A 107 -4.73 1.89 -4.99
N VAL A 108 -3.79 0.98 -4.72
CA VAL A 108 -2.75 0.61 -5.71
C VAL A 108 -3.17 -0.53 -6.66
N ASN A 109 -4.33 -1.14 -6.44
CA ASN A 109 -4.94 -2.16 -7.30
C ASN A 109 -6.46 -2.23 -7.00
N PRO A 110 -7.29 -1.39 -7.66
CA PRO A 110 -8.73 -1.25 -7.40
C PRO A 110 -9.62 -2.44 -7.80
N ARG A 111 -9.11 -3.45 -8.50
CA ARG A 111 -9.80 -4.71 -8.84
C ARG A 111 -11.22 -4.51 -9.40
N GLY A 112 -11.34 -3.77 -10.50
CA GLY A 112 -12.62 -3.59 -11.20
C GLY A 112 -13.50 -2.46 -10.65
N GLU A 113 -13.02 -1.67 -9.70
CA GLU A 113 -13.66 -0.40 -9.30
C GLU A 113 -13.32 0.77 -10.22
N THR A 114 -12.42 0.56 -11.19
CA THR A 114 -12.14 1.48 -12.29
C THR A 114 -12.55 0.84 -13.61
N GLU A 115 -12.67 1.64 -14.67
CA GLU A 115 -12.97 1.14 -16.02
C GLU A 115 -12.14 -0.11 -16.38
N PRO A 116 -12.77 -1.21 -16.85
CA PRO A 116 -12.08 -2.44 -17.21
C PRO A 116 -11.06 -2.21 -18.34
N GLY A 117 -9.80 -2.62 -18.14
CA GLY A 117 -8.73 -2.51 -19.13
C GLY A 117 -7.65 -1.47 -18.78
N PRO A 118 -7.99 -0.18 -18.59
CA PRO A 118 -7.07 0.83 -18.06
C PRO A 118 -6.31 0.37 -16.81
N GLU A 119 -6.99 -0.25 -15.84
CA GLU A 119 -6.37 -0.74 -14.60
C GLU A 119 -5.17 -1.67 -14.84
N LEU A 120 -5.28 -2.58 -15.80
CA LEU A 120 -4.23 -3.56 -16.11
C LEU A 120 -2.95 -2.88 -16.64
N ARG A 121 -3.07 -1.69 -17.24
CA ARG A 121 -1.95 -0.94 -17.82
C ARG A 121 -1.07 -0.29 -16.75
N HIS A 122 -1.57 -0.15 -15.53
CA HIS A 122 -0.87 0.48 -14.41
C HIS A 122 -0.11 -0.51 -13.52
N ARG A 123 -0.19 -1.82 -13.81
CA ARG A 123 0.43 -2.87 -12.99
C ARG A 123 1.95 -2.75 -12.94
N ILE A 124 2.53 -2.97 -11.78
CA ILE A 124 3.99 -3.03 -11.57
C ILE A 124 4.41 -4.38 -10.99
N THR A 125 5.63 -4.81 -11.26
CA THR A 125 6.23 -5.95 -10.55
C THR A 125 7.10 -5.43 -9.40
N ARG A 126 6.72 -5.69 -8.15
CA ARG A 126 7.47 -5.25 -6.97
C ARG A 126 8.54 -6.29 -6.59
N ARG A 127 9.75 -5.82 -6.29
CA ARG A 127 10.91 -6.61 -5.83
C ARG A 127 11.60 -5.95 -4.63
N GLY A 128 10.85 -5.17 -3.86
CA GLY A 128 11.40 -4.46 -2.71
C GLY A 128 11.85 -5.39 -1.58
N VAL A 129 12.81 -4.92 -0.78
CA VAL A 129 13.39 -5.65 0.36
C VAL A 129 13.48 -4.71 1.57
N PRO A 130 13.15 -5.17 2.79
CA PRO A 130 13.38 -4.36 3.99
C PRO A 130 14.86 -4.02 4.18
N TYR A 131 15.16 -2.87 4.78
CA TYR A 131 16.49 -2.54 5.28
C TYR A 131 16.45 -2.14 6.75
N GLY A 132 17.60 -2.26 7.39
CA GLY A 132 17.74 -2.04 8.84
C GLY A 132 17.24 -3.24 9.64
N PRO A 133 17.63 -3.34 10.92
CA PRO A 133 17.14 -4.39 11.81
C PRO A 133 15.65 -4.21 12.07
N GLN A 134 14.94 -5.34 12.15
CA GLN A 134 13.55 -5.37 12.59
C GLN A 134 13.46 -4.82 14.01
N LEU A 135 12.45 -3.97 14.24
CA LEU A 135 12.08 -3.58 15.59
C LEU A 135 11.18 -4.70 16.17
N PRO A 136 11.55 -5.33 17.31
CA PRO A 136 10.67 -6.32 17.92
C PRO A 136 9.32 -5.74 18.32
N ASP A 137 8.27 -6.56 18.29
CA ASP A 137 6.93 -6.13 18.64
C ASP A 137 6.89 -5.60 20.08
N GLY A 138 6.19 -4.48 20.29
CA GLY A 138 6.13 -3.80 21.59
C GLY A 138 7.41 -3.09 22.03
N ALA A 139 8.54 -3.24 21.32
CA ALA A 139 9.77 -2.54 21.69
C ALA A 139 9.63 -1.01 21.49
N PRO A 140 10.29 -0.19 22.33
CA PRO A 140 10.33 1.26 22.16
C PRO A 140 11.16 1.64 20.92
N GLU A 141 11.01 2.88 20.45
CA GLU A 141 11.85 3.42 19.38
C GLU A 141 13.33 3.39 19.80
N ASP A 142 14.19 2.84 18.95
CA ASP A 142 15.62 2.64 19.21
C ASP A 142 16.53 3.59 18.41
N GLY A 143 15.93 4.45 17.57
CA GLY A 143 16.65 5.43 16.77
C GLY A 143 17.38 4.84 15.55
N VAL A 144 17.26 3.55 15.29
CA VAL A 144 17.90 2.90 14.14
C VAL A 144 17.05 3.09 12.89
N SER A 145 17.67 3.55 11.80
CA SER A 145 16.99 3.72 10.53
C SER A 145 16.62 2.36 9.92
N ARG A 146 15.34 2.22 9.55
CA ARG A 146 14.75 1.02 8.97
C ARG A 146 13.65 1.39 7.98
N GLY A 147 13.35 0.48 7.07
CA GLY A 147 12.22 0.64 6.16
C GLY A 147 12.30 -0.28 4.96
N LEU A 148 11.91 0.22 3.79
CA LEU A 148 11.82 -0.55 2.56
C LEU A 148 12.73 0.05 1.48
N LEU A 149 13.61 -0.78 0.91
CA LEU A 149 14.21 -0.52 -0.39
C LEU A 149 13.19 -0.95 -1.44
N PHE A 150 12.30 -0.03 -1.79
CA PHE A 150 11.26 -0.29 -2.76
C PHE A 150 11.88 -0.34 -4.16
N MET A 151 11.59 -1.43 -4.87
CA MET A 151 11.98 -1.63 -6.26
C MET A 151 10.76 -2.10 -7.02
N CYS A 152 10.47 -1.45 -8.15
CA CYS A 152 9.47 -1.96 -9.08
C CYS A 152 9.88 -1.86 -10.54
N TYR A 153 9.41 -2.84 -11.32
CA TYR A 153 9.71 -3.00 -12.73
C TYR A 153 8.46 -2.75 -13.56
N GLN A 154 8.64 -2.02 -14.66
CA GLN A 154 7.59 -1.60 -15.57
C GLN A 154 8.11 -1.34 -16.98
N ARG A 155 7.19 -1.21 -17.93
CA ARG A 155 7.49 -0.82 -19.32
C ARG A 155 7.47 0.70 -19.49
N ASN A 156 6.68 1.41 -18.69
CA ASN A 156 6.49 2.85 -18.77
C ASN A 156 6.31 3.41 -17.36
N ILE A 157 7.31 4.15 -16.86
CA ILE A 157 7.30 4.72 -15.50
C ILE A 157 6.10 5.67 -15.31
N GLY A 158 5.86 6.55 -16.27
CA GLY A 158 4.78 7.54 -16.25
C GLY A 158 3.39 6.92 -16.17
N GLN A 159 3.16 5.82 -16.89
CA GLN A 159 1.87 5.12 -16.91
C GLN A 159 1.71 4.10 -15.78
N GLN A 160 2.76 3.79 -15.02
CA GLN A 160 2.73 2.71 -14.02
C GLN A 160 3.08 3.27 -12.64
N PHE A 161 4.36 3.31 -12.27
CA PHE A 161 4.76 3.80 -10.94
C PHE A 161 4.29 5.23 -10.64
N GLU A 162 4.54 6.19 -11.55
CA GLU A 162 4.18 7.59 -11.29
C GLU A 162 2.67 7.78 -11.28
N PHE A 163 1.96 7.14 -12.20
CA PHE A 163 0.50 7.17 -12.23
C PHE A 163 -0.09 6.63 -10.92
N MET A 164 0.37 5.47 -10.47
CA MET A 164 -0.10 4.85 -9.23
C MET A 164 0.18 5.74 -8.01
N GLN A 165 1.35 6.37 -7.93
CA GLN A 165 1.66 7.28 -6.83
C GLN A 165 0.82 8.57 -6.90
N GLN A 166 0.76 9.22 -8.06
CA GLN A 166 0.17 10.55 -8.21
C GLN A 166 -1.36 10.51 -8.37
N ALA A 167 -1.85 9.72 -9.32
CA ALA A 167 -3.26 9.69 -9.69
C ALA A 167 -4.11 8.87 -8.72
N TRP A 168 -3.51 7.91 -8.00
CA TRP A 168 -4.21 7.03 -7.06
C TRP A 168 -3.87 7.31 -5.59
N ALA A 169 -2.63 7.06 -5.18
CA ALA A 169 -2.24 7.15 -3.77
C ALA A 169 -2.30 8.59 -3.21
N ASN A 170 -1.87 9.58 -4.00
CA ASN A 170 -1.86 11.00 -3.62
C ASN A 170 -3.19 11.72 -3.94
N ASN A 171 -4.18 11.03 -4.50
CA ASN A 171 -5.45 11.64 -4.90
C ASN A 171 -6.54 11.35 -3.87
N ALA A 172 -6.99 12.37 -3.14
CA ALA A 172 -8.01 12.24 -2.10
C ALA A 172 -9.41 11.86 -2.64
N ASN A 173 -9.64 12.00 -3.95
CA ASN A 173 -10.91 11.68 -4.61
C ASN A 173 -10.87 10.37 -5.39
N PHE A 174 -9.73 9.68 -5.43
CA PHE A 174 -9.68 8.34 -5.99
C PHE A 174 -10.06 7.32 -4.90
N ILE A 175 -10.97 6.36 -5.10
CA ILE A 175 -11.52 5.82 -6.36
C ILE A 175 -12.86 6.46 -6.79
N HIS A 176 -13.79 6.69 -5.85
CA HIS A 176 -15.19 7.04 -6.14
C HIS A 176 -15.54 8.52 -5.94
N GLY A 177 -14.54 9.38 -5.72
CA GLY A 177 -14.76 10.79 -5.42
C GLY A 177 -15.35 11.02 -4.03
N ALA A 178 -15.91 12.21 -3.86
CA ALA A 178 -16.85 12.45 -2.77
C ALA A 178 -18.21 11.86 -3.15
N ASP A 179 -18.80 11.12 -2.24
CA ASP A 179 -20.17 10.62 -2.32
C ASP A 179 -20.94 11.05 -1.05
N PRO A 180 -21.44 12.30 -1.02
CA PRO A 180 -22.18 12.80 0.13
C PRO A 180 -23.44 12.00 0.45
N ALA A 181 -24.03 11.32 -0.54
CA ALA A 181 -25.22 10.49 -0.34
C ALA A 181 -24.92 9.26 0.55
N ASN A 182 -23.67 8.78 0.51
CA ASN A 182 -23.17 7.71 1.36
C ASN A 182 -22.23 8.23 2.48
N GLY A 183 -22.25 9.54 2.78
CA GLY A 183 -21.45 10.15 3.86
C GLY A 183 -19.96 10.25 3.57
N ILE A 184 -19.53 10.08 2.32
CA ILE A 184 -18.13 10.16 1.90
C ILE A 184 -17.86 11.59 1.41
N THR A 185 -17.26 12.43 2.25
CA THR A 185 -16.84 13.79 1.85
C THR A 185 -15.54 13.78 1.05
N SER A 186 -14.71 12.75 1.26
CA SER A 186 -13.49 12.44 0.51
C SER A 186 -13.10 10.99 0.80
N VAL A 187 -12.47 10.30 -0.14
CA VAL A 187 -11.85 8.99 0.13
C VAL A 187 -10.61 9.17 1.00
N GLY A 188 -9.86 10.25 0.76
CA GLY A 188 -8.57 10.52 1.41
C GLY A 188 -7.38 9.92 0.67
N LEU A 189 -6.19 10.26 1.16
CA LEU A 189 -4.93 9.74 0.61
C LEU A 189 -4.70 8.30 1.07
N ASP A 190 -3.87 7.57 0.33
CA ASP A 190 -3.32 6.30 0.82
C ASP A 190 -2.59 6.53 2.16
N PRO A 191 -2.96 5.82 3.24
CA PRO A 191 -2.41 6.10 4.56
C PRO A 191 -0.93 5.72 4.69
N ILE A 192 -0.43 4.81 3.84
CA ILE A 192 0.93 4.28 3.86
C ILE A 192 1.87 5.13 3.00
N ILE A 193 1.51 5.36 1.73
CA ILE A 193 2.41 6.00 0.74
C ILE A 193 1.87 7.32 0.17
N GLY A 194 0.64 7.72 0.49
CA GLY A 194 0.05 8.95 0.00
C GLY A 194 0.76 10.19 0.53
N GLN A 195 1.13 11.11 -0.37
CA GLN A 195 1.84 12.35 -0.07
C GLN A 195 0.96 13.55 -0.42
N GLY A 196 0.91 14.52 0.49
CA GLY A 196 0.12 15.74 0.34
C GLY A 196 -0.58 16.13 1.64
N THR A 197 -1.50 17.10 1.55
CA THR A 197 -2.34 17.50 2.68
C THR A 197 -3.27 16.36 3.06
N ARG A 198 -3.18 15.92 4.32
CA ARG A 198 -4.02 14.85 4.87
C ARG A 198 -5.23 15.45 5.58
N GLY A 199 -6.36 14.77 5.43
CA GLY A 199 -7.58 15.02 6.18
C GLY A 199 -8.07 13.71 6.82
N PRO A 200 -9.21 13.76 7.51
CA PRO A 200 -9.77 12.60 8.17
C PRO A 200 -10.11 11.51 7.14
N LEU A 201 -9.91 10.26 7.56
CA LEU A 201 -10.26 9.06 6.81
C LEU A 201 -11.51 8.43 7.42
N THR A 202 -12.39 7.91 6.58
CA THR A 202 -13.61 7.21 7.01
C THR A 202 -13.32 5.71 7.16
N PHE A 203 -13.67 5.14 8.31
CA PHE A 203 -13.47 3.73 8.64
C PHE A 203 -14.77 3.07 9.09
N PRO A 204 -15.05 1.81 8.68
CA PRO A 204 -16.11 1.01 9.27
C PRO A 204 -15.78 0.68 10.73
N VAL A 205 -16.78 0.82 11.60
CA VAL A 205 -16.63 0.50 13.03
C VAL A 205 -16.78 -1.00 13.26
N VAL A 206 -17.78 -1.59 12.59
CA VAL A 206 -18.07 -3.03 12.62
C VAL A 206 -17.90 -3.57 11.21
N TYR A 207 -17.18 -4.69 11.09
CA TYR A 207 -16.91 -5.31 9.80
C TYR A 207 -18.21 -5.71 9.07
N ASP A 208 -18.32 -5.31 7.81
CA ASP A 208 -19.43 -5.62 6.90
C ASP A 208 -20.81 -5.19 7.43
N GLN A 209 -20.85 -4.11 8.24
CA GLN A 209 -22.06 -3.54 8.80
C GLN A 209 -22.07 -2.03 8.65
N ALA A 210 -23.28 -1.45 8.58
CA ALA A 210 -23.43 0.00 8.51
C ALA A 210 -22.90 0.66 9.79
N GLY A 211 -22.25 1.81 9.63
CA GLY A 211 -21.68 2.57 10.74
C GLY A 211 -20.19 2.86 10.51
N THR A 212 -19.89 4.13 10.32
CA THR A 212 -18.53 4.60 10.08
C THR A 212 -18.14 5.68 11.07
N LYS A 213 -16.83 5.85 11.25
CA LYS A 213 -16.24 6.97 12.00
C LYS A 213 -15.12 7.60 11.19
N GLN A 214 -14.95 8.89 11.37
CA GLN A 214 -13.80 9.60 10.86
C GLN A 214 -12.67 9.60 11.89
N ALA A 215 -11.45 9.36 11.43
CA ALA A 215 -10.25 9.45 12.24
C ALA A 215 -9.08 9.98 11.41
N ASP A 216 -8.21 10.76 12.03
CA ASP A 216 -6.97 11.21 11.41
C ASP A 216 -5.90 10.13 11.48
N PHE A 217 -5.06 10.05 10.45
CA PHE A 217 -3.91 9.14 10.45
C PHE A 217 -2.69 9.77 9.75
N ALA A 218 -1.59 9.87 10.49
CA ALA A 218 -0.39 10.57 10.04
C ALA A 218 0.42 9.79 8.98
N GLN A 219 1.45 10.42 8.44
CA GLN A 219 2.40 9.79 7.52
C GLN A 219 3.56 9.14 8.29
N PHE A 220 3.79 7.85 8.03
CA PHE A 220 4.85 7.07 8.69
C PHE A 220 5.95 6.57 7.75
N VAL A 221 5.86 6.95 6.47
CA VAL A 221 6.87 6.62 5.46
C VAL A 221 7.50 7.90 4.92
N ASP A 222 8.82 8.00 4.97
CA ASP A 222 9.58 9.11 4.41
C ASP A 222 10.42 8.64 3.22
N LEU A 223 10.39 9.39 2.12
CA LEU A 223 11.28 9.18 0.99
C LEU A 223 12.66 9.76 1.32
N GLU A 224 13.68 8.91 1.42
CA GLU A 224 15.06 9.33 1.68
C GLU A 224 15.93 9.42 0.43
N GLY A 225 15.39 9.00 -0.72
CA GLY A 225 16.09 9.02 -1.99
C GLY A 225 15.51 8.02 -2.96
N GLY A 226 15.90 8.13 -4.22
CA GLY A 226 15.45 7.24 -5.26
C GLY A 226 15.95 7.67 -6.62
N GLU A 227 15.81 6.78 -7.60
CA GLU A 227 16.21 7.05 -8.97
C GLU A 227 15.44 6.13 -9.93
N TYR A 228 15.37 6.53 -11.19
CA TYR A 228 14.89 5.74 -12.30
C TYR A 228 16.05 5.15 -13.09
N PHE A 229 16.02 3.83 -13.21
CA PHE A 229 17.02 3.04 -13.93
C PHE A 229 16.38 2.32 -15.11
N TYR A 230 17.24 1.82 -16.00
CA TYR A 230 16.87 0.84 -16.99
C TYR A 230 17.64 -0.45 -16.73
N ALA A 231 16.93 -1.56 -16.60
CA ALA A 231 17.48 -2.91 -16.53
C ALA A 231 17.43 -3.52 -17.94
N PRO A 232 18.51 -3.41 -18.74
CA PRO A 232 18.57 -3.98 -20.09
C PRO A 232 18.50 -5.51 -20.09
N SER A 233 18.20 -6.09 -21.24
CA SER A 233 18.37 -7.54 -21.46
C SER A 233 19.84 -7.93 -21.33
N LEU A 234 20.12 -9.22 -21.13
CA LEU A 234 21.49 -9.73 -21.12
C LEU A 234 22.23 -9.46 -22.43
N SER A 235 21.56 -9.60 -23.58
CA SER A 235 22.09 -9.21 -24.89
C SER A 235 22.41 -7.71 -24.95
N GLY A 236 21.55 -6.85 -24.38
CA GLY A 236 21.79 -5.41 -24.32
C GLY A 236 22.97 -5.03 -23.43
N LEU A 237 23.17 -5.72 -22.31
CA LEU A 237 24.35 -5.53 -21.46
C LEU A 237 25.65 -5.88 -22.20
N ARG A 238 25.65 -6.99 -22.96
CA ARG A 238 26.82 -7.40 -23.76
C ARG A 238 27.14 -6.35 -24.83
N SER A 239 26.12 -5.88 -25.56
CA SER A 239 26.29 -4.81 -26.55
C SER A 239 26.86 -3.53 -25.94
N LEU A 240 26.41 -3.14 -24.74
CA LEU A 240 26.93 -1.96 -24.04
C LEU A 240 28.39 -2.13 -23.61
N ALA A 241 28.78 -3.34 -23.20
CA ALA A 241 30.15 -3.64 -22.79
C ALA A 241 31.15 -3.65 -23.97
N GLU A 242 30.66 -3.96 -25.17
CA GLU A 242 31.46 -4.00 -26.40
C GLU A 242 31.50 -2.64 -27.13
N ALA A 243 30.70 -1.66 -26.71
CA ALA A 243 30.68 -0.34 -27.32
C ALA A 243 32.00 0.44 -27.05
N PRO A 244 32.64 1.03 -28.07
CA PRO A 244 33.87 1.79 -27.88
C PRO A 244 33.65 2.99 -26.96
N ALA A 245 34.64 3.27 -26.10
CA ALA A 245 34.57 4.36 -25.13
C ALA A 245 34.31 5.71 -25.83
N GLY A 246 33.15 6.32 -25.54
CA GLY A 246 32.74 7.63 -26.09
C GLY A 246 31.54 7.61 -27.05
N ALA A 247 30.87 6.47 -27.24
CA ALA A 247 29.70 6.36 -28.12
C ALA A 247 28.33 6.60 -27.45
N ILE A 248 28.29 7.19 -26.25
CA ILE A 248 27.05 7.49 -25.50
C ILE A 248 26.99 8.97 -25.14
#